data_AF-A0A3B9JMF0-F1
#
_entry.id   AF-A0A3B9JMF0-F1
#
_cell.length_a   1.000
_cell.length_b   1.000
_cell.length_c   1.000
_cell.angle_alpha   90.00
_cell.angle_beta   90.00
_cell.angle_gamma   90.00
#
_symmetry.space_group_name_H-M   'P 1'
#
loop_
_entity.id
_entity.type
_entity.pdbx_description
1 polymer ?
#
loop_
_entity_poly.entity_id
_entity_poly.type
_entity_poly.pdbx_seq_one_letter_code
_entity_poly.pdbx_strand_id
1 'polypeptide(L)'
;ALSVGHLSDRLAGTSALVAKPITEPSLSRDDIKFIQTSLNQLGFDTGEPDGISGPKTRGATRQYQRDTNLPIDGYVGYQLLQQLQAP
;
A
#
# COMPACT_ATOMS: atom_id res chain seq x y z
N ALA A 1 18.71 9.50 -47.15
CA ALA A 1 18.98 10.10 -45.82
C ALA A 1 17.72 9.94 -44.98
N LEU A 2 17.83 9.11 -43.95
CA LEU A 2 16.86 8.89 -42.89
C LEU A 2 16.69 10.18 -42.05
N SER A 3 15.53 10.30 -41.40
CA SER A 3 15.34 10.99 -40.12
C SER A 3 15.21 12.52 -40.11
N VAL A 4 14.04 13.00 -40.51
CA VAL A 4 13.38 14.15 -39.86
C VAL A 4 12.02 13.59 -39.45
N GLY A 5 11.65 13.41 -38.19
CA GLY A 5 12.05 14.12 -36.98
C GLY A 5 10.81 14.00 -36.10
N HIS A 6 10.71 12.86 -35.43
CA HIS A 6 9.59 12.34 -34.63
C HIS A 6 9.37 13.16 -33.33
N LEU A 7 9.43 14.50 -33.41
CA LEU A 7 9.74 15.39 -32.28
C LEU A 7 8.61 16.37 -31.88
N SER A 8 7.50 16.41 -32.59
CA SER A 8 6.37 17.28 -32.26
C SER A 8 5.17 16.36 -32.06
N ASP A 9 4.87 15.85 -30.86
CA ASP A 9 3.92 16.54 -29.98
C ASP A 9 3.87 15.85 -28.59
N ARG A 10 5.01 15.76 -27.88
CA ARG A 10 5.02 15.25 -26.49
C ARG A 10 4.86 16.35 -25.42
N LEU A 11 4.29 17.49 -25.79
CA LEU A 11 4.06 18.63 -24.89
C LEU A 11 2.58 18.92 -24.67
N ALA A 12 1.82 17.90 -24.28
CA ALA A 12 0.53 18.06 -23.62
C ALA A 12 0.61 17.52 -22.19
N GLY A 13 1.37 18.22 -21.35
CA GLY A 13 0.98 18.68 -20.01
C GLY A 13 0.12 17.83 -19.08
N THR A 14 0.12 16.51 -19.19
CA THR A 14 -0.37 15.64 -18.12
C THR A 14 0.84 14.83 -17.71
N SER A 15 1.31 15.06 -16.48
CA SER A 15 2.19 14.12 -15.82
C SER A 15 1.40 12.82 -15.80
N ALA A 16 1.59 11.98 -16.83
CA ALA A 16 1.04 10.65 -16.89
C ALA A 16 1.34 10.08 -15.53
N LEU A 17 0.29 9.80 -14.77
CA LEU A 17 0.44 9.19 -13.48
C LEU A 17 1.20 7.90 -13.76
N VAL A 18 2.52 7.94 -13.57
CA VAL A 18 3.33 6.74 -13.40
C VAL A 18 2.94 6.23 -12.03
N ALA A 19 1.66 5.86 -11.89
CA ALA A 19 1.31 4.68 -11.15
C ALA A 19 2.13 3.61 -11.86
N LYS A 20 3.37 3.41 -11.39
CA LYS A 20 4.00 2.10 -11.46
C LYS A 20 2.84 1.14 -11.24
N PRO A 21 2.51 0.24 -12.19
CA PRO A 21 1.58 -0.82 -11.86
C PRO A 21 2.17 -1.38 -10.58
N ILE A 22 1.44 -1.28 -9.49
CA ILE A 22 1.80 -1.95 -8.25
C ILE A 22 1.63 -3.43 -8.60
N THR A 23 2.64 -3.97 -9.30
CA THR A 23 3.00 -5.38 -9.34
C THR A 23 3.70 -5.70 -8.02
N GLU A 24 3.20 -5.13 -6.93
CA GLU A 24 3.35 -5.74 -5.65
C GLU A 24 2.34 -6.89 -5.67
N PRO A 25 2.72 -8.12 -5.30
CA PRO A 25 1.75 -9.19 -5.18
C PRO A 25 0.62 -8.64 -4.32
N SER A 26 -0.54 -8.45 -4.94
CA SER A 26 -1.71 -7.97 -4.22
C SER A 26 -1.86 -8.90 -3.04
N LEU A 27 -1.72 -8.38 -1.82
CA LEU A 27 -1.94 -9.18 -0.62
C LEU A 27 -3.22 -9.98 -0.83
N SER A 28 -3.16 -11.29 -0.60
CA SER A 28 -4.37 -12.08 -0.66
C SER A 28 -5.36 -11.51 0.34
N ARG A 29 -6.66 -11.70 0.10
CA ARG A 29 -7.68 -11.30 1.09
C ARG A 29 -7.35 -11.89 2.46
N ASP A 30 -6.81 -13.10 2.49
CA ASP A 30 -6.38 -13.78 3.72
C ASP A 30 -5.22 -13.06 4.42
N ASP A 31 -4.27 -12.52 3.65
CA ASP A 31 -3.15 -11.73 4.18
C ASP A 31 -3.65 -10.42 4.80
N ILE A 32 -4.59 -9.74 4.13
CA ILE A 32 -5.18 -8.51 4.67
C ILE A 32 -5.99 -8.81 5.92
N LYS A 33 -6.74 -9.92 5.94
CA LYS A 33 -7.46 -10.38 7.14
C LYS A 33 -6.50 -10.69 8.28
N PHE A 34 -5.36 -11.32 7.99
CA PHE A 34 -4.33 -11.59 8.97
C PHE A 34 -3.77 -10.30 9.56
N ILE A 35 -3.46 -9.32 8.71
CA ILE A 35 -3.03 -7.99 9.17
C ILE A 35 -4.10 -7.35 10.05
N GLN A 36 -5.35 -7.31 9.60
CA GLN A 36 -6.45 -6.69 10.33
C GLN A 36 -6.65 -7.35 11.70
N THR A 37 -6.62 -8.68 11.75
CA THR A 37 -6.73 -9.45 12.99
C THR A 37 -5.56 -9.17 13.91
N SER A 38 -4.34 -9.15 13.40
CA SER A 38 -3.14 -8.88 14.19
C SER A 38 -3.12 -7.45 14.73
N LEU A 39 -3.49 -6.47 13.91
CA LEU A 39 -3.62 -5.08 14.35
C LEU A 39 -4.70 -4.93 15.43
N ASN A 40 -5.84 -5.60 15.28
CA ASN A 40 -6.89 -5.63 16.31
C ASN A 40 -6.37 -6.26 17.62
N GLN A 41 -5.59 -7.33 17.54
CA GLN A 41 -4.95 -7.96 18.72
C GLN A 41 -3.95 -7.05 19.41
N LEU A 42 -3.24 -6.22 18.65
CA LEU A 42 -2.33 -5.20 19.16
C LEU A 42 -3.05 -3.96 19.73
N GLY A 43 -4.38 -3.90 19.63
CA GLY A 43 -5.21 -2.81 20.14
C GLY A 43 -5.50 -1.70 19.12
N PHE A 44 -5.12 -1.86 17.85
CA PHE A 44 -5.43 -0.93 16.77
C PHE A 44 -6.71 -1.36 16.05
N ASP A 45 -7.80 -0.60 16.20
CA ASP A 45 -9.09 -0.92 15.58
C ASP A 45 -9.05 -0.74 14.05
N THR A 46 -8.90 -1.85 13.34
CA THR A 46 -9.00 -1.93 11.88
C THR A 46 -10.44 -2.13 11.40
N GLY A 47 -11.39 -2.35 12.32
CA GLY A 47 -12.72 -2.83 12.02
C GLY A 47 -12.75 -4.34 11.79
N GLU A 48 -13.73 -4.78 11.00
CA GLU A 48 -13.92 -6.19 10.70
C GLU A 48 -12.83 -6.67 9.72
N PRO A 49 -12.18 -7.83 9.99
CA PRO A 49 -11.21 -8.42 9.07
C PRO A 49 -11.94 -8.98 7.84
N ASP A 50 -12.33 -8.08 6.95
CA ASP A 50 -13.01 -8.37 5.69
C ASP A 50 -12.02 -8.65 4.55
N GLY A 51 -10.73 -8.40 4.78
CA GLY A 51 -9.70 -8.46 3.75
C GLY A 51 -9.71 -7.23 2.83
N ILE A 52 -10.32 -6.13 3.28
CA ILE A 52 -10.43 -4.87 2.55
C ILE A 52 -9.66 -3.79 3.29
N SER A 53 -8.69 -3.16 2.62
CA SER A 53 -7.88 -2.08 3.16
C SER A 53 -8.63 -0.73 3.11
N GLY A 54 -9.67 -0.64 3.93
CA GLY A 54 -10.51 0.55 4.10
C GLY A 54 -9.83 1.67 4.93
N PRO A 55 -10.51 2.82 5.10
CA PRO A 55 -9.97 3.95 5.85
C PRO A 55 -9.68 3.63 7.32
N LYS A 56 -10.47 2.74 7.95
CA LYS A 56 -10.21 2.22 9.30
C LYS A 56 -8.90 1.42 9.35
N THR A 57 -8.75 0.43 8.48
CA THR A 57 -7.52 -0.37 8.35
C THR A 57 -6.30 0.52 8.18
N ARG A 58 -6.35 1.50 7.25
CA ARG A 58 -5.25 2.45 7.04
C ARG A 58 -4.96 3.32 8.28
N GLY A 59 -5.99 3.69 9.03
CA GLY A 59 -5.85 4.44 10.29
C GLY A 59 -5.11 3.65 11.36
N ALA A 60 -5.52 2.40 11.58
CA ALA A 60 -4.87 1.47 12.48
C ALA A 60 -3.44 1.13 12.03
N THR A 61 -3.21 0.92 10.72
CA THR A 61 -1.87 0.75 10.17
C THR A 61 -0.96 1.93 10.47
N ARG A 62 -1.44 3.17 10.31
CA ARG A 62 -0.64 4.36 10.66
C ARG A 62 -0.36 4.46 12.16
N GLN A 63 -1.27 4.00 13.01
CA GLN A 63 -1.01 3.93 14.46
C GLN A 63 0.07 2.90 14.76
N TYR A 64 -0.06 1.69 14.22
CA TYR A 64 0.96 0.66 14.37
C TYR A 64 2.33 1.09 13.86
N GLN A 65 2.39 1.72 12.69
CA GLN A 65 3.65 2.24 12.12
C GLN A 65 4.28 3.31 13.00
N ARG A 66 3.48 4.17 13.62
CA ARG A 66 3.98 5.15 14.61
C ARG A 66 4.60 4.45 15.81
N ASP A 67 3.93 3.45 16.35
CA ASP A 67 4.39 2.75 17.56
C ASP A 67 5.62 1.89 17.30
N THR A 68 5.78 1.39 16.07
CA THR A 68 6.94 0.58 15.63
C THR A 68 8.09 1.40 15.02
N ASN A 69 8.03 2.74 15.05
CA ASN A 69 9.00 3.64 14.40
C ASN A 69 9.20 3.34 12.89
N LEU A 70 8.17 2.80 12.23
CA LEU A 70 8.16 2.57 10.80
C LEU A 70 7.72 3.83 10.03
N PRO A 71 8.03 3.92 8.73
CA PRO A 71 7.46 4.95 7.88
C PRO A 71 5.92 4.90 7.94
N ILE A 72 5.30 6.00 8.35
CA ILE A 72 3.85 6.14 8.55
C ILE A 72 3.16 6.41 7.20
N ASP A 73 3.39 5.54 6.22
CA ASP A 73 2.78 5.65 4.90
C ASP A 73 1.30 5.22 4.90
N GLY A 74 0.86 4.50 5.94
CA GLY A 74 -0.47 3.92 6.05
C GLY A 74 -0.74 2.83 5.01
N TYR A 75 0.30 2.29 4.39
CA TYR A 75 0.20 1.30 3.34
C TYR A 75 0.04 -0.11 3.92
N VAL A 76 -1.09 -0.73 3.61
CA VAL A 76 -1.41 -2.10 4.00
C VAL A 76 -0.79 -3.04 2.98
N GLY A 77 0.54 -3.19 3.06
CA GLY A 77 1.35 -3.96 2.11
C GLY A 77 2.16 -5.08 2.76
N TYR A 78 3.00 -5.72 1.96
CA TYR A 78 3.83 -6.85 2.37
C TYR A 78 4.80 -6.51 3.50
N GLN A 79 5.27 -5.27 3.58
CA GLN A 79 6.14 -4.81 4.67
C GLN A 79 5.45 -4.88 6.03
N LEU A 80 4.18 -4.49 6.10
CA LEU A 80 3.37 -4.58 7.32
C LEU A 80 3.10 -6.05 7.68
N LEU A 81 2.79 -6.89 6.70
CA LEU A 81 2.61 -8.33 6.89
C LEU A 81 3.88 -8.97 7.46
N GLN A 82 5.05 -8.68 6.89
CA GLN A 82 6.33 -9.19 7.39
C GLN A 82 6.61 -8.75 8.83
N GLN A 83 6.27 -7.51 9.19
CA GLN A 83 6.44 -7.02 10.56
C GLN A 83 5.52 -7.72 11.56
N LEU A 84 4.30 -8.09 11.14
CA LEU A 84 3.37 -8.85 11.98
C LEU A 84 3.68 -10.36 12.02
N GLN A 85 4.39 -10.87 11.01
CA GLN A 85 4.89 -12.26 10.97
C GLN A 85 6.25 -12.42 11.64
N ALA A 86 7.00 -11.33 11.84
CA ALA A 86 8.27 -11.36 12.55
C ALA A 86 8.00 -11.66 14.04
N PRO A 87 8.55 -12.78 14.58
CA PRO A 87 8.32 -13.22 15.96
C PRO A 87 9.06 -12.36 17.00
#